data_AF-A0A958KSD5-F1
#
_entry.id   AF-A0A958KSD5-F1
#
_cell.length_a   1.000
_cell.length_b   1.000
_cell.length_c   1.000
_cell.angle_alpha   90.00
_cell.angle_beta   90.00
_cell.angle_gamma   90.00
#
_symmetry.space_group_name_H-M   'P 1'
#
loop_
_entity.id
_entity.type
_entity.pdbx_description
1 polymer ?
#
loop_
_entity_poly.entity_id
_entity_poly.type
_entity_poly.pdbx_seq_one_letter_code
_entity_poly.pdbx_strand_id
1 'polypeptide(L)'
;FGLRDRLWYPYAKTKKPFPLEPTALTFKILIDKAHPFHVYKVEPQSHSYTTHGDLWDYLFDMNHSTNPNNIFIPWCLEMGSWTWIRKNPLQLFSSLGPFHPMKPHRYQRIMRRHYNLLDIFSRACLNFKAWSQV
;
A
#
# COMPACT_ATOMS: atom_id res chain seq x y z
N PHE A 1 6.99 -7.55 -9.96
CA PHE A 1 6.37 -6.29 -9.51
C PHE A 1 5.13 -5.96 -10.34
N GLY A 2 4.17 -5.23 -9.76
CA GLY A 2 3.01 -4.60 -10.42
C GLY A 2 2.00 -5.44 -11.21
N LEU A 3 1.90 -6.76 -10.99
CA LEU A 3 0.77 -7.56 -11.46
C LEU A 3 -0.46 -7.46 -10.55
N ARG A 4 -0.24 -7.17 -9.27
CA ARG A 4 -1.25 -7.00 -8.23
C ARG A 4 -0.89 -5.76 -7.43
N ASP A 5 -1.90 -4.94 -7.13
CA ASP A 5 -1.71 -3.72 -6.33
C ASP A 5 -1.35 -4.11 -4.90
N ARG A 6 -0.45 -3.37 -4.27
CA ARG A 6 0.08 -3.69 -2.94
C ARG A 6 -0.21 -2.57 -1.97
N LEU A 7 -0.50 -2.96 -0.74
CA LEU A 7 -0.65 -2.04 0.36
C LEU A 7 0.50 -2.31 1.32
N TRP A 8 1.52 -1.46 1.26
CA TRP A 8 2.73 -1.60 2.02
C TRP A 8 2.65 -0.90 3.35
N TYR A 9 3.09 -1.59 4.40
CA TYR A 9 3.42 -1.00 5.69
C TYR A 9 4.96 -0.93 5.84
N PRO A 10 5.50 -0.12 6.78
CA PRO A 10 6.93 -0.10 7.06
C PRO A 10 7.43 -1.49 7.51
N TYR A 11 8.73 -1.79 7.46
CA TYR A 11 9.80 -0.92 6.98
C TYR A 11 10.14 -1.17 5.51
N ALA A 12 10.60 -0.12 4.84
CA ALA A 12 11.25 -0.15 3.55
C ALA A 12 12.77 -0.27 3.68
N LYS A 13 13.38 0.40 4.66
CA LYS A 13 14.83 0.47 4.87
C LYS A 13 15.45 -0.82 5.40
N THR A 14 14.64 -1.74 5.92
CA THR A 14 15.12 -2.95 6.58
C THR A 14 14.07 -4.06 6.53
N LYS A 15 14.53 -5.31 6.64
CA LYS A 15 13.67 -6.51 6.82
C LYS A 15 13.42 -6.83 8.30
N LYS A 16 13.87 -5.99 9.23
CA LYS A 16 13.52 -6.14 10.64
C LYS A 16 12.00 -6.03 10.80
N PRO A 17 11.40 -6.78 11.75
CA PRO A 17 9.97 -6.70 12.02
C PRO A 17 9.52 -5.27 12.30
N PHE A 18 8.36 -4.92 11.75
CA PHE A 18 7.72 -3.65 12.01
C PHE A 18 7.02 -3.70 13.37
N PRO A 19 7.22 -2.72 14.28
CA PRO A 19 6.67 -2.80 15.63
C PRO A 19 5.14 -2.99 15.70
N LEU A 20 4.40 -2.41 14.74
CA LEU A 20 2.94 -2.54 14.65
C LEU A 20 2.51 -3.58 13.59
N GLU A 21 3.37 -4.53 13.23
CA GLU A 21 3.04 -5.61 12.30
C GLU A 21 1.82 -6.43 12.74
N PRO A 22 1.63 -6.82 14.02
CA PRO A 22 0.42 -7.52 14.45
C PRO A 22 -0.86 -6.74 14.14
N THR A 23 -0.84 -5.42 14.34
CA THR A 23 -1.96 -4.53 14.02
C THR A 23 -2.19 -4.42 12.51
N ALA A 24 -1.11 -4.32 11.72
CA ALA A 24 -1.19 -4.33 10.25
C ALA A 24 -1.79 -5.63 9.70
N LEU A 25 -1.42 -6.79 10.28
CA LEU A 25 -1.97 -8.09 9.92
C LEU A 25 -3.43 -8.25 10.36
N THR A 26 -3.81 -7.69 11.51
CA THR A 26 -5.21 -7.69 11.96
C THR A 26 -6.08 -6.84 11.02
N PHE A 27 -5.57 -5.68 10.59
CA PHE A 27 -6.23 -4.88 9.54
C PHE A 27 -6.34 -5.65 8.22
N LYS A 28 -5.30 -6.39 7.82
CA LYS A 28 -5.37 -7.27 6.64
C LYS A 28 -6.52 -8.28 6.77
N ILE A 29 -6.61 -8.99 7.89
CA ILE A 29 -7.68 -9.98 8.14
C ILE A 29 -9.06 -9.31 8.06
N LEU A 30 -9.19 -8.11 8.61
CA LEU A 30 -10.43 -7.33 8.54
C LEU A 30 -10.83 -7.04 7.08
N ILE A 31 -9.90 -6.54 6.26
CA ILE A 31 -10.18 -6.28 4.83
C ILE A 31 -10.50 -7.58 4.09
N ASP A 32 -9.72 -8.65 4.30
CA ASP A 32 -9.96 -9.94 3.63
C ASP A 32 -11.39 -10.46 3.92
N LYS A 33 -11.88 -10.27 5.16
CA LYS A 33 -13.24 -10.68 5.57
C LYS A 33 -14.32 -9.74 5.04
N ALA A 34 -14.14 -8.43 5.17
CA ALA A 34 -15.15 -7.43 4.78
C ALA A 34 -15.26 -7.26 3.25
N HIS A 35 -14.16 -7.49 2.53
CA HIS A 35 -14.05 -7.29 1.09
C HIS A 35 -13.32 -8.46 0.42
N PRO A 36 -13.89 -9.68 0.39
CA PRO A 36 -13.19 -10.88 -0.08
C PRO A 36 -12.64 -10.81 -1.51
N PHE A 37 -13.16 -9.89 -2.34
CA PHE A 37 -12.72 -9.67 -3.71
C PHE A 37 -11.81 -8.44 -3.88
N HIS A 38 -11.28 -7.86 -2.80
CA HIS A 38 -10.34 -6.76 -2.88
C HIS A 38 -9.05 -7.19 -3.60
N VAL A 39 -8.36 -6.21 -4.18
CA VAL A 39 -7.26 -6.48 -5.11
C VAL A 39 -5.89 -6.36 -4.45
N TYR A 40 -5.85 -5.77 -3.26
CA TYR A 40 -4.63 -5.48 -2.51
C TYR A 40 -3.92 -6.73 -2.01
N LYS A 41 -2.59 -6.72 -2.07
CA LYS A 41 -1.74 -7.60 -1.27
C LYS A 41 -1.09 -6.76 -0.16
N VAL A 42 -1.35 -7.14 1.09
CA VAL A 42 -0.81 -6.45 2.27
C VAL A 42 0.49 -7.13 2.71
N GLU A 43 1.58 -6.38 2.83
CA GLU A 43 2.92 -6.86 3.20
C GLU A 43 3.85 -5.68 3.57
N PRO A 44 4.98 -5.88 4.26
CA PRO A 44 5.97 -4.82 4.42
C PRO A 44 6.61 -4.46 3.08
N GLN A 45 6.99 -3.19 2.91
CA GLN A 45 7.64 -2.73 1.68
C GLN A 45 8.95 -3.48 1.39
N SER A 46 9.73 -3.81 2.42
CA SER A 46 11.01 -4.51 2.28
C SER A 46 10.93 -5.93 1.72
N HIS A 47 9.75 -6.58 1.69
CA HIS A 47 9.55 -7.85 0.97
C HIS A 47 9.65 -7.67 -0.54
N SER A 48 9.26 -6.50 -1.01
CA SER A 48 9.38 -6.12 -2.39
C SER A 48 10.83 -5.72 -2.69
N TYR A 49 11.30 -4.63 -2.10
CA TYR A 49 12.68 -4.18 -2.21
C TYR A 49 13.02 -3.33 -1.00
N THR A 50 14.29 -3.28 -0.65
CA THR A 50 14.77 -2.37 0.40
C THR A 50 15.17 -1.03 -0.19
N THR A 51 14.79 0.06 0.45
CA THR A 51 15.20 1.42 0.05
C THR A 51 15.42 2.30 1.26
N HIS A 52 16.40 3.19 1.19
CA HIS A 52 16.64 4.21 2.21
C HIS A 52 15.87 5.50 1.88
N GLY A 53 15.64 6.33 2.89
CA GLY A 53 14.96 7.62 2.72
C GLY A 53 13.47 7.50 2.39
N ASP A 54 12.84 6.36 2.71
CA ASP A 54 11.40 6.19 2.52
C ASP A 54 10.62 7.12 3.47
N LEU A 55 9.65 7.84 2.92
CA LEU A 55 8.84 8.81 3.67
C LEU A 55 7.99 8.13 4.75
N TRP A 56 7.46 6.94 4.48
CA TRP A 56 6.57 6.24 5.39
C TRP A 56 7.33 5.68 6.59
N ASP A 57 8.54 5.15 6.35
CA ASP A 57 9.47 4.79 7.41
C ASP A 57 9.78 5.98 8.31
N TYR A 58 10.10 7.14 7.71
CA TYR A 58 10.42 8.36 8.46
C TYR A 58 9.24 8.86 9.32
N LEU A 59 8.05 8.94 8.74
CA LEU A 59 6.84 9.37 9.46
C LEU A 59 6.50 8.42 10.61
N PHE A 60 6.66 7.11 10.40
CA PHE A 60 6.48 6.13 11.46
C PHE A 60 7.48 6.33 12.59
N ASP A 61 8.78 6.39 12.30
CA ASP A 61 9.82 6.53 13.31
C ASP A 61 9.67 7.82 14.12
N MET A 62 9.28 8.92 13.47
CA MET A 62 9.01 10.20 14.12
C MET A 62 7.82 10.12 15.08
N ASN A 63 6.72 9.45 14.68
CA ASN A 63 5.58 9.26 15.57
C ASN A 63 5.89 8.27 16.71
N HIS A 64 6.57 7.17 16.40
CA HIS A 64 6.85 6.10 17.36
C HIS A 64 7.88 6.51 18.41
N SER A 65 8.86 7.35 18.05
CA SER A 65 9.81 7.93 19.01
C SER A 65 9.17 8.93 19.97
N THR A 66 8.14 9.66 19.55
CA THR A 66 7.43 10.63 20.39
C THR A 66 6.30 10.00 21.20
N ASN A 67 5.58 9.04 20.63
CA ASN A 67 4.42 8.39 21.24
C ASN A 67 4.42 6.88 20.92
N PRO A 68 5.21 6.06 21.65
CA PRO A 68 5.38 4.64 21.32
C PRO A 68 4.07 3.82 21.42
N ASN A 69 3.12 4.28 22.25
CA ASN A 69 1.82 3.63 22.44
C ASN A 69 0.78 4.04 21.38
N ASN A 70 1.08 5.00 20.51
CA ASN A 70 0.14 5.44 19.48
C ASN A 70 0.09 4.44 18.33
N ILE A 71 -1.11 4.08 17.89
CA ILE A 71 -1.30 3.21 16.72
C ILE A 71 -1.29 4.09 15.46
N PHE A 72 -0.11 4.21 14.86
CA PHE A 72 0.08 4.93 13.60
C PHE A 72 0.80 4.02 12.59
N ILE A 73 0.08 3.64 11.53
CA ILE A 73 0.64 2.82 10.45
C ILE A 73 0.52 3.63 9.15
N PRO A 74 1.64 4.15 8.62
CA PRO A 74 1.62 4.83 7.32
C PRO A 74 1.55 3.78 6.21
N TRP A 75 0.54 3.88 5.36
CA TRP A 75 0.31 2.94 4.27
C TRP A 75 0.75 3.52 2.92
N CYS A 76 1.52 2.74 2.16
CA CYS A 76 1.86 3.06 0.79
C CYS A 76 1.06 2.18 -0.18
N LEU A 77 0.37 2.80 -1.14
CA LEU A 77 -0.33 2.09 -2.20
C LEU A 77 0.58 1.99 -3.44
N GLU A 78 1.12 0.80 -3.70
CA GLU A 78 1.75 0.49 -4.99
C GLU A 78 0.67 0.08 -5.99
N MET A 79 0.48 0.90 -7.02
CA MET A 79 -0.46 0.62 -8.10
C MET A 79 0.29 -0.04 -9.25
N GLY A 80 -0.05 -1.29 -9.52
CA GLY A 80 0.65 -2.09 -10.52
C GLY A 80 0.36 -1.61 -11.94
N SER A 81 1.40 -1.18 -12.65
CA SER A 81 1.32 -0.78 -14.07
C SER A 81 1.59 -1.93 -15.04
N TRP A 82 2.12 -3.07 -14.57
CA TRP A 82 2.58 -4.18 -15.43
C TRP A 82 1.47 -4.92 -16.16
N THR A 83 0.24 -4.93 -15.61
CA THR A 83 -0.92 -5.50 -16.32
C THR A 83 -1.22 -4.78 -17.63
N TRP A 84 -0.80 -3.51 -17.76
CA TRP A 84 -1.00 -2.71 -18.96
C TRP A 84 0.11 -2.89 -19.98
N ILE A 85 1.36 -2.99 -19.52
CA ILE A 85 2.51 -3.27 -20.39
C ILE A 85 2.29 -4.58 -21.15
N ARG A 86 1.74 -5.61 -20.48
CA ARG A 86 1.33 -6.87 -21.13
C ARG A 86 0.31 -6.70 -22.25
N LYS A 87 -0.59 -5.72 -22.15
CA LYS A 87 -1.66 -5.48 -23.16
C LYS A 87 -1.17 -4.67 -24.36
N ASN A 88 -0.07 -3.93 -24.23
CA ASN A 88 0.54 -3.23 -25.34
C ASN A 88 2.08 -3.18 -25.14
N PRO A 89 2.81 -4.24 -25.50
CA PRO A 89 4.25 -4.32 -25.27
C PRO A 89 5.05 -3.26 -26.05
N LEU A 90 4.50 -2.79 -27.18
CA LEU A 90 5.09 -1.71 -27.98
C LEU A 90 5.19 -0.38 -27.22
N GLN A 91 4.46 -0.23 -26.12
CA GLN A 91 4.48 0.94 -25.24
C GLN A 91 5.82 1.13 -24.51
N LEU A 92 6.62 0.07 -24.35
CA LEU A 92 7.96 0.15 -23.77
C LEU A 92 9.00 0.82 -24.70
N PHE A 93 8.71 0.85 -26.01
CA PHE A 93 9.64 1.36 -27.03
C PHE A 93 9.42 2.85 -27.36
N SER A 94 8.46 3.54 -26.72
CA SER A 94 8.35 4.99 -26.87
C SER A 94 9.25 5.71 -25.85
N SER A 95 9.91 6.80 -26.26
CA SER A 95 10.90 7.52 -25.43
C SER A 95 10.33 8.11 -24.13
N LEU A 96 9.00 8.28 -24.04
CA LEU A 96 8.25 8.72 -22.86
C LEU A 96 7.54 7.55 -22.11
N GLY A 97 7.63 6.34 -22.67
CA GLY A 97 7.04 5.10 -22.18
C GLY A 97 7.47 4.64 -20.77
N PRO A 98 8.72 4.89 -20.31
CA PRO A 98 9.12 4.48 -18.97
C PRO A 98 8.60 5.41 -17.87
N PHE A 99 8.37 6.70 -18.18
CA PHE A 99 8.20 7.74 -17.15
C PHE A 99 6.77 8.28 -17.02
N HIS A 100 5.94 8.28 -18.08
CA HIS A 100 4.51 8.61 -17.99
C HIS A 100 3.72 8.34 -19.30
N PRO A 101 3.28 7.09 -19.59
CA PRO A 101 2.41 6.83 -20.75
C PRO A 101 1.02 6.31 -20.32
N MET A 102 0.40 6.90 -19.31
CA MET A 102 -0.96 6.51 -18.94
C MET A 102 -1.94 7.39 -19.70
N LYS A 103 -2.57 6.85 -20.77
CA LYS A 103 -3.73 7.50 -21.40
C LYS A 103 -4.72 7.94 -20.30
N PRO A 104 -5.31 9.15 -20.34
CA PRO A 104 -6.12 9.68 -19.24
C PRO A 104 -7.20 8.73 -18.73
N HIS A 105 -7.87 8.01 -19.62
CA HIS A 105 -8.89 7.01 -19.24
C HIS A 105 -8.32 5.85 -18.40
N ARG A 106 -7.06 5.46 -18.59
CA ARG A 106 -6.41 4.39 -17.80
C ARG A 106 -6.12 4.86 -16.39
N TYR A 107 -5.60 6.07 -16.26
CA TYR A 107 -5.36 6.70 -14.96
C TYR A 107 -6.66 6.79 -14.16
N GLN A 108 -7.70 7.36 -14.77
CA GLN A 108 -9.01 7.46 -14.13
C GLN A 108 -9.58 6.09 -13.74
N ARG A 109 -9.39 5.05 -14.55
CA ARG A 109 -9.83 3.69 -14.23
C ARG A 109 -9.10 3.11 -13.02
N ILE A 110 -7.79 3.33 -12.90
CA ILE A 110 -7.02 2.92 -11.73
C ILE A 110 -7.48 3.70 -10.49
N MET A 111 -7.60 5.02 -10.58
CA MET A 111 -8.08 5.84 -9.46
C MET A 111 -9.46 5.39 -8.96
N ARG A 112 -10.42 5.14 -9.87
CA ARG A 112 -11.76 4.62 -9.52
C ARG A 112 -11.70 3.27 -8.81
N ARG A 113 -10.81 2.37 -9.22
CA ARG A 113 -10.63 1.06 -8.57
C ARG A 113 -10.26 1.20 -7.10
N HIS A 114 -9.50 2.24 -6.76
CA HIS A 114 -8.98 2.46 -5.41
C HIS A 114 -9.86 3.36 -4.54
N TYR A 115 -10.96 3.88 -5.07
CA TYR A 115 -11.90 4.70 -4.29
C TYR A 115 -12.42 3.95 -3.05
N ASN A 116 -12.74 2.66 -3.19
CA ASN A 116 -13.21 1.82 -2.09
C ASN A 116 -12.17 1.68 -0.97
N LEU A 117 -10.87 1.78 -1.25
CA LEU A 117 -9.84 1.73 -0.22
C LEU A 117 -9.88 2.94 0.71
N LEU A 118 -10.23 4.12 0.19
CA LEU A 118 -10.40 5.30 1.03
C LEU A 118 -11.56 5.11 2.01
N ASP A 119 -12.70 4.58 1.57
CA ASP A 119 -13.83 4.26 2.45
C ASP A 119 -13.45 3.19 3.50
N ILE A 120 -12.72 2.15 3.10
CA ILE A 120 -12.18 1.14 4.02
C ILE A 120 -11.33 1.80 5.10
N PHE A 121 -10.37 2.66 4.72
CA PHE A 121 -9.52 3.36 5.69
C PHE A 121 -10.33 4.26 6.61
N SER A 122 -11.26 5.04 6.08
CA SER A 122 -12.12 5.90 6.89
C SER A 122 -12.91 5.09 7.93
N ARG A 123 -13.53 3.99 7.52
CA ARG A 123 -14.27 3.09 8.43
C ARG A 123 -13.36 2.42 9.45
N ALA A 124 -12.18 1.98 9.04
CA ALA A 124 -11.22 1.35 9.92
C ALA A 124 -10.71 2.32 10.99
N CYS A 125 -10.40 3.56 10.62
CA CYS A 125 -10.01 4.60 11.57
C CYS A 125 -11.15 4.96 12.54
N LEU A 126 -12.39 5.10 12.07
CA LEU A 126 -13.54 5.38 12.93
C LEU A 126 -13.83 4.26 13.93
N ASN A 127 -13.59 3.00 13.53
CA ASN A 127 -13.90 1.83 14.34
C ASN A 127 -12.65 1.13 14.88
N PHE A 128 -11.52 1.84 15.01
CA PHE A 128 -10.22 1.23 15.36
C PHE A 128 -10.28 0.38 16.63
N LYS A 129 -10.99 0.84 17.66
CA LYS A 129 -11.16 0.13 18.94
C LYS A 129 -11.77 -1.27 18.79
N ALA A 130 -12.58 -1.52 17.76
CA ALA A 130 -13.24 -2.80 17.54
C ALA A 130 -12.31 -3.86 16.93
N TRP A 131 -11.18 -3.47 16.34
CA TRP A 131 -10.31 -4.40 15.61
C TRP A 131 -8.82 -4.26 15.93
N SER A 132 -8.37 -3.16 16.54
CA SER A 132 -6.94 -2.90 16.83
C SER A 132 -6.51 -3.32 18.23
N GLN A 133 -7.41 -3.90 19.03
CA GLN A 133 -7.08 -4.47 20.34
C GLN A 133 -6.49 -5.87 20.12
N VAL A 134 -5.18 -5.93 19.96
CA VAL A 134 -4.39 -7.17 19.98
C VAL A 134 -3.60 -7.21 21.29
#